data_AF-A0A6G8ARZ7-F1
#
_entry.id   AF-A0A6G8ARZ7-F1
#
_cell.length_a   1.000
_cell.length_b   1.000
_cell.length_c   1.000
_cell.angle_alpha   90.00
_cell.angle_beta   90.00
_cell.angle_gamma   90.00
#
_symmetry.space_group_name_H-M   'P 1'
#
loop_
_entity.id
_entity.type
_entity.pdbx_description
1 polymer ?
#
loop_
_entity_poly.entity_id
_entity_poly.type
_entity_poly.pdbx_seq_one_letter_code
_entity_poly.pdbx_strand_id
1 'polypeptide(L)'
;MNPFLVTITRMENHIKNDDYLELQIGKIQMEKEMMSTSFIKVEENKVYYDGKDNETIIFEQYKQMIRKTSSVHGHQPIITGVKDVQFIDEIGWIKMEVITLGEESYCYFFFY
;
A
#
# COMPACT_ATOMS: atom_id res chain seq x y z
N MET A 1 -8.05 8.12 35.07
CA MET A 1 -8.63 7.67 33.78
C MET A 1 -8.02 6.31 33.45
N ASN A 2 -8.83 5.31 33.10
CA ASN A 2 -8.35 3.94 32.86
C ASN A 2 -7.41 3.92 31.62
N PRO A 3 -6.18 3.39 31.71
CA PRO A 3 -5.22 3.32 30.59
C PRO A 3 -5.81 2.71 29.32
N PHE A 4 -6.73 1.76 29.46
CA PHE A 4 -7.43 1.13 28.35
C PHE A 4 -8.33 2.12 27.59
N LEU A 5 -9.10 2.94 28.31
CA LEU A 5 -9.96 3.96 27.69
C LEU A 5 -9.14 5.02 26.94
N VAL A 6 -7.99 5.44 27.51
CA VAL A 6 -7.06 6.37 26.84
C VAL A 6 -6.57 5.79 25.50
N THR A 7 -6.26 4.50 25.48
CA THR A 7 -5.78 3.80 24.29
C THR A 7 -6.88 3.71 23.23
N ILE A 8 -8.10 3.33 23.63
CA ILE A 8 -9.26 3.28 22.72
C ILE A 8 -9.56 4.66 22.14
N THR A 9 -9.61 5.71 22.96
CA THR A 9 -9.91 7.06 22.46
C THR A 9 -8.82 7.57 21.51
N ARG A 10 -7.55 7.21 21.73
CA ARG A 10 -6.46 7.54 20.78
C ARG A 10 -6.62 6.79 19.46
N MET A 11 -6.95 5.50 19.51
CA MET A 11 -7.23 4.71 18.31
C MET A 11 -8.43 5.25 17.53
N GLU A 12 -9.53 5.58 18.21
CA GLU A 12 -10.72 6.18 17.59
C GLU A 12 -10.41 7.52 16.94
N ASN A 13 -9.61 8.38 17.58
CA ASN A 13 -9.22 9.67 17.01
C ASN A 13 -8.27 9.50 15.82
N HIS A 14 -7.41 8.48 15.82
CA HIS A 14 -6.51 8.18 14.71
C HIS A 14 -7.26 7.57 13.52
N ILE A 15 -8.27 6.72 13.75
CA ILE A 15 -9.17 6.20 12.71
C ILE A 15 -10.00 7.32 12.07
N LYS A 16 -10.31 8.38 12.83
CA LYS A 16 -10.97 9.59 12.31
C LYS A 16 -10.03 10.52 11.53
N ASN A 17 -8.73 10.22 11.44
CA ASN A 17 -7.83 10.95 10.57
C ASN A 17 -8.04 10.47 9.13
N ASP A 18 -8.44 11.37 8.24
CA ASP A 18 -8.73 11.08 6.83
C ASP A 18 -7.53 10.40 6.13
N ASP A 19 -6.31 10.81 6.47
CA ASP A 19 -5.06 10.26 5.92
C ASP A 19 -4.87 8.77 6.25
N TYR A 20 -5.17 8.37 7.50
CA TYR A 20 -5.06 6.97 7.90
C TYR A 20 -6.13 6.11 7.23
N LEU A 21 -7.36 6.64 7.10
CA LEU A 21 -8.44 5.94 6.41
C LEU A 21 -8.12 5.73 4.93
N GLU A 22 -7.59 6.74 4.25
CA GLU A 22 -7.16 6.64 2.85
C GLU A 22 -6.10 5.54 2.69
N LEU A 23 -5.11 5.52 3.58
CA LEU A 23 -4.03 4.54 3.55
C LEU A 23 -4.55 3.11 3.74
N GLN A 24 -5.53 2.91 4.63
CA GLN A 24 -6.21 1.61 4.80
C GLN A 24 -7.05 1.21 3.58
N ILE A 25 -7.76 2.16 2.97
CA ILE A 25 -8.54 1.91 1.75
C ILE A 25 -7.60 1.46 0.62
N GLY A 26 -6.51 2.19 0.40
CA GLY A 26 -5.56 1.85 -0.65
C GLY A 26 -4.83 0.53 -0.38
N LYS A 27 -4.49 0.22 0.87
CA LYS A 27 -4.00 -1.11 1.25
C LYS A 27 -4.97 -2.22 0.84
N ILE A 28 -6.25 -2.08 1.17
CA ILE A 28 -7.28 -3.08 0.83
C ILE A 28 -7.41 -3.22 -0.70
N GLN A 29 -7.30 -2.11 -1.43
CA GLN A 29 -7.30 -2.16 -2.90
C GLN A 29 -6.09 -2.95 -3.43
N MET A 30 -4.88 -2.68 -2.93
CA MET A 30 -3.68 -3.44 -3.29
C MET A 30 -3.85 -4.93 -2.98
N GLU A 31 -4.30 -5.29 -1.76
CA GLU A 31 -4.52 -6.69 -1.37
C GLU A 31 -5.46 -7.42 -2.34
N LYS A 32 -6.60 -6.79 -2.69
CA LYS A 32 -7.58 -7.40 -3.60
C LYS A 32 -6.99 -7.65 -4.98
N GLU A 33 -6.20 -6.72 -5.49
CA GLU A 33 -5.59 -6.85 -6.81
C GLU A 33 -4.49 -7.92 -6.80
N MET A 34 -3.65 -7.93 -5.77
CA MET A 34 -2.61 -8.94 -5.58
C MET A 34 -3.21 -10.35 -5.46
N MET A 35 -4.31 -10.51 -4.72
CA MET A 35 -5.01 -11.81 -4.61
C MET A 35 -5.65 -12.29 -5.93
N SER A 36 -5.87 -11.38 -6.89
CA SER A 36 -6.49 -11.72 -8.18
C SER A 36 -5.47 -12.00 -9.30
N THR A 37 -4.18 -11.92 -8.97
CA THR A 37 -3.05 -11.95 -9.90
C THR A 37 -1.94 -12.87 -9.38
N SER A 38 -0.91 -13.11 -10.18
CA SER A 38 0.26 -13.89 -9.75
C SER A 38 1.46 -12.97 -9.52
N PHE A 39 2.11 -13.08 -8.36
CA PHE A 39 3.33 -12.33 -8.08
C PHE A 39 4.45 -12.72 -9.03
N ILE A 40 5.20 -11.72 -9.52
CA ILE A 40 6.37 -11.93 -10.38
C ILE A 40 7.64 -11.64 -9.59
N LYS A 41 7.80 -10.41 -9.09
CA LYS A 41 8.99 -9.94 -8.35
C LYS A 41 8.78 -8.57 -7.72
N VAL A 42 9.69 -8.21 -6.79
CA VAL A 42 9.99 -6.81 -6.46
C VAL A 42 11.34 -6.44 -7.08
N GLU A 43 11.39 -5.33 -7.81
CA GLU A 43 12.62 -4.82 -8.43
C GLU A 43 12.58 -3.29 -8.51
N GLU A 44 13.70 -2.62 -8.25
CA GLU A 44 13.81 -1.15 -8.29
C GLU A 44 12.70 -0.42 -7.49
N ASN A 45 12.34 -0.94 -6.32
CA ASN A 45 11.25 -0.42 -5.47
C ASN A 45 9.88 -0.42 -6.17
N LYS A 46 9.61 -1.44 -6.98
CA LYS A 46 8.33 -1.67 -7.64
C LYS A 46 7.91 -3.11 -7.48
N VAL A 47 6.60 -3.33 -7.38
CA VAL A 47 6.03 -4.66 -7.30
C VAL A 47 5.38 -5.03 -8.62
N TYR A 48 5.74 -6.19 -9.16
CA TYR A 48 5.27 -6.69 -10.45
C TYR A 48 4.34 -7.89 -10.26
N TYR A 49 3.19 -7.85 -10.94
CA TYR A 49 2.20 -8.92 -10.99
C TYR A 49 1.81 -9.26 -12.43
N ASP A 50 1.45 -10.51 -12.66
CA ASP A 50 0.83 -10.98 -13.89
C ASP A 50 -0.69 -10.77 -13.81
N GLY A 51 -1.17 -9.86 -14.65
CA GLY A 51 -2.58 -9.53 -14.83
C GLY A 51 -3.30 -10.53 -15.73
N LYS A 52 -4.47 -10.13 -16.22
CA LYS A 52 -5.15 -10.92 -17.27
C LYS A 52 -4.54 -10.61 -18.63
N ASP A 53 -4.65 -11.55 -19.56
CA ASP A 53 -4.23 -11.36 -20.96
C ASP A 53 -2.75 -10.94 -21.14
N ASN A 54 -1.83 -11.48 -20.31
CA ASN A 54 -0.40 -11.17 -20.28
C ASN A 54 -0.08 -9.69 -19.98
N GLU A 55 -0.99 -8.99 -19.30
CA GLU A 55 -0.74 -7.64 -18.80
C GLU A 55 0.24 -7.69 -17.61
N THR A 56 1.31 -6.90 -17.64
CA THR A 56 2.13 -6.69 -16.45
C THR A 56 1.57 -5.52 -15.65
N ILE A 57 1.15 -5.80 -14.42
CA ILE A 57 0.69 -4.79 -13.46
C ILE A 57 1.88 -4.41 -12.56
N ILE A 58 2.02 -3.11 -12.30
CA ILE A 58 3.12 -2.55 -11.52
C ILE A 58 2.55 -1.62 -10.46
N PHE A 59 2.92 -1.85 -9.19
CA PHE A 59 2.79 -0.86 -8.13
C PHE A 59 4.12 -0.16 -7.89
N GLU A 60 4.10 1.17 -7.87
CA GLU A 60 5.30 1.98 -7.67
C GLU A 60 4.97 3.30 -6.98
N GLN A 61 5.99 3.92 -6.38
CA GLN A 61 5.89 5.31 -5.97
C GLN A 61 5.86 6.22 -7.21
N TYR A 62 4.96 7.19 -7.19
CA TYR A 62 4.93 8.26 -8.18
C TYR A 62 4.57 9.58 -7.51
N LYS A 63 5.52 10.51 -7.42
CA LYS A 63 5.34 11.76 -6.66
C LYS A 63 4.90 11.43 -5.21
N GLN A 64 3.77 12.00 -4.77
CA GLN A 64 3.26 11.84 -3.41
C GLN A 64 2.19 10.74 -3.29
N MET A 65 2.29 9.68 -4.09
CA MET A 65 1.32 8.58 -4.11
C MET A 65 1.99 7.25 -4.45
N ILE A 66 1.33 6.17 -4.03
CA ILE A 66 1.50 4.84 -4.62
C ILE A 66 0.47 4.73 -5.74
N ARG A 67 0.92 4.36 -6.93
CA ARG A 67 0.05 4.15 -8.08
C ARG A 67 0.17 2.74 -8.61
N LYS A 68 -0.87 2.33 -9.32
CA LYS A 68 -0.85 1.22 -10.24
C LYS A 68 -0.63 1.73 -11.65
N THR A 69 0.15 0.99 -12.43
CA THR A 69 0.26 1.15 -13.87
C THR A 69 0.30 -0.23 -14.52
N SER A 70 -0.03 -0.29 -15.80
CA SER A 70 0.14 -1.50 -16.57
C SER A 70 0.47 -1.20 -18.03
N SER A 71 0.76 -2.24 -18.81
CA SER A 71 1.00 -2.11 -20.26
C SER A 71 -0.25 -1.80 -21.07
N VAL A 72 -1.44 -2.09 -20.54
CA VAL A 72 -2.74 -1.99 -21.25
C VAL A 72 -3.61 -0.86 -20.72
N HIS A 73 -3.47 -0.52 -19.44
CA HIS A 73 -4.27 0.50 -18.76
C HIS A 73 -3.41 1.68 -18.31
N GLY A 74 -4.08 2.82 -18.15
CA GLY A 74 -3.43 4.06 -17.70
C GLY A 74 -2.99 3.99 -16.22
N HIS A 75 -2.48 5.12 -15.74
CA HIS A 75 -2.04 5.25 -14.36
C HIS A 75 -3.24 5.45 -13.41
N GLN A 76 -3.36 4.62 -12.38
CA GLN A 76 -4.39 4.73 -11.35
C GLN A 76 -3.74 5.00 -9.98
N PRO A 77 -4.01 6.14 -9.33
CA PRO A 77 -3.64 6.36 -7.94
C PRO A 77 -4.30 5.33 -7.02
N ILE A 78 -3.56 4.78 -6.06
CA ILE A 78 -4.06 3.79 -5.09
C ILE A 78 -4.02 4.35 -3.66
N ILE A 79 -2.92 4.99 -3.28
CA ILE A 79 -2.77 5.69 -2.00
C ILE A 79 -2.16 7.06 -2.30
N THR A 80 -2.79 8.16 -1.90
CA THR A 80 -2.19 9.50 -1.96
C THR A 80 -1.66 9.92 -0.59
N GLY A 81 -1.03 11.10 -0.48
CA GLY A 81 -0.43 11.54 0.78
C GLY A 81 0.81 10.75 1.21
N VAL A 82 1.47 10.05 0.27
CA VAL A 82 2.68 9.27 0.53
C VAL A 82 3.92 10.13 0.31
N LYS A 83 4.76 10.29 1.31
CA LYS A 83 6.07 10.94 1.18
C LYS A 83 7.09 9.97 0.59
N ASP A 84 7.14 8.76 1.11
CA ASP A 84 8.05 7.70 0.67
C ASP A 84 7.40 6.32 0.85
N VAL A 85 7.72 5.39 -0.04
CA VAL A 85 7.37 3.97 0.12
C VAL A 85 8.55 3.10 -0.24
N GLN A 86 8.75 2.03 0.53
CA GLN A 86 9.70 0.96 0.22
C GLN A 86 8.97 -0.37 0.11
N PHE A 87 9.22 -1.10 -0.97
CA PHE A 87 8.78 -2.47 -1.18
C PHE A 87 9.97 -3.42 -1.06
N ILE A 88 9.82 -4.44 -0.23
CA ILE A 88 10.86 -5.43 0.03
C ILE A 88 10.24 -6.81 -0.19
N ASP A 89 10.85 -7.58 -1.09
CA ASP A 89 10.50 -8.99 -1.26
C ASP A 89 11.16 -9.83 -0.18
N GLU A 90 10.34 -10.58 0.53
CA GLU A 90 10.74 -11.53 1.56
C GLU A 90 10.15 -12.89 1.18
N ILE A 91 10.63 -13.96 1.80
CA ILE A 91 10.19 -15.31 1.45
C ILE A 91 8.69 -15.49 1.76
N GLY A 92 7.85 -15.42 0.71
CA GLY A 92 6.41 -15.65 0.78
C GLY A 92 5.57 -14.41 1.16
N TRP A 93 6.16 -13.23 1.23
CA TRP A 93 5.40 -11.98 1.40
C TRP A 93 6.18 -10.75 0.93
N ILE A 94 5.46 -9.67 0.67
CA ILE A 94 6.04 -8.35 0.40
C ILE A 94 5.81 -7.49 1.62
N LYS A 95 6.89 -6.89 2.12
CA LYS A 95 6.82 -5.84 3.13
C LYS A 95 6.74 -4.48 2.42
N MET A 96 5.74 -3.68 2.79
CA MET A 96 5.58 -2.30 2.33
C MET A 96 5.71 -1.36 3.53
N GLU A 97 6.76 -0.55 3.52
CA GLU A 97 6.96 0.53 4.49
C GLU A 97 6.52 1.85 3.85
N VAL A 98 5.64 2.61 4.50
CA VAL A 98 5.10 3.86 3.98
C VAL A 98 5.32 4.98 4.99
N ILE A 99 5.86 6.10 4.52
CA ILE A 99 5.92 7.36 5.28
C ILE A 99 4.91 8.32 4.65
N THR A 100 4.01 8.87 5.45
CA THR A 100 3.03 9.86 4.97
C THR A 100 3.62 11.27 4.91
N LEU A 101 2.92 12.21 4.26
CA LEU A 101 3.29 13.63 4.30
C LEU A 101 3.29 14.22 5.71
N GLY A 102 2.53 13.62 6.63
CA GLY A 102 2.53 13.95 8.07
C GLY A 102 3.68 13.32 8.86
N GLU A 103 4.65 12.69 8.21
CA GLU A 103 5.79 11.96 8.83
C GLU A 103 5.37 10.74 9.68
N GLU A 104 4.15 10.24 9.50
CA GLU A 104 3.72 8.99 10.12
C GLU A 104 4.28 7.80 9.35
N SER A 105 4.68 6.75 10.05
CA SER A 105 5.27 5.54 9.44
C SER A 105 4.37 4.33 9.65
N TYR A 106 4.10 3.61 8.57
CA TYR A 106 3.28 2.41 8.55
C TYR A 106 4.02 1.25 7.88
N CYS A 107 3.73 0.03 8.32
CA CYS A 107 4.29 -1.19 7.76
C CYS A 107 3.17 -2.20 7.48
N TYR A 108 3.13 -2.70 6.25
CA TYR A 108 2.15 -3.67 5.78
C TYR A 108 2.82 -4.90 5.18
N PHE A 109 2.10 -6.01 5.20
CA PHE A 109 2.55 -7.29 4.67
C PHE A 109 1.50 -7.81 3.71
N PHE A 110 1.92 -8.14 2.49
CA PHE A 110 1.09 -8.72 1.45
C PHE A 110 1.57 -10.13 1.15
N PHE A 111 0.69 -11.13 1.30
CA PHE A 111 1.01 -12.53 1.06
C PHE A 111 0.66 -12.89 -0.38
N TYR A 112 1.52 -13.67 -1.04
CA TYR A 112 1.35 -14.11 -2.43
C TYR A 112 1.69 -15.60 -2.59
#